data_AF-A0A2T1NFA9-F1
#
_entry.id   AF-A0A2T1NFA9-F1
#
_cell.length_a   1.000
_cell.length_b   1.000
_cell.length_c   1.000
_cell.angle_alpha   90.00
_cell.angle_beta   90.00
_cell.angle_gamma   90.00
#
_symmetry.space_group_name_H-M   'P 1'
#
loop_
_entity.id
_entity.type
_entity.pdbx_description
1 polymer ?
#
loop_
_entity_poly.entity_id
_entity_poly.type
_entity_poly.pdbx_seq_one_letter_code
_entity_poly.pdbx_strand_id
1 'polypeptide(L)'
;MSITKNDLTTRDWLAIERTKLANERTFLAYFRTFLVILGTGITILKIELFEDLETFGVVLIGIAPIILLIGIFRLFRVKNTIRKHYKL
;
A
#
# COMPACT_ATOMS: atom_id res chain seq x y z
N MET A 1 29.66 -2.95 5.71
CA MET A 1 30.00 -3.74 4.50
C MET A 1 28.93 -3.48 3.45
N SER A 2 29.20 -2.66 2.42
CA SER A 2 28.24 -2.39 1.34
C SER A 2 28.47 -3.38 0.20
N ILE A 3 27.50 -4.27 -0.06
CA ILE A 3 27.56 -5.28 -1.12
C ILE A 3 27.28 -4.61 -2.46
N THR A 4 28.16 -4.79 -3.45
CA THR A 4 28.01 -4.25 -4.81
C THR A 4 27.22 -5.24 -5.67
N LYS A 5 26.41 -4.77 -6.62
CA LYS A 5 25.56 -5.59 -7.52
C LYS A 5 26.27 -6.81 -8.15
N ASN A 6 27.57 -6.74 -8.35
CA ASN A 6 28.38 -7.77 -9.00
C ASN A 6 28.83 -8.92 -8.06
N ASP A 7 28.67 -8.76 -6.73
CA ASP A 7 28.96 -9.81 -5.73
C ASP A 7 27.72 -10.64 -5.36
N LEU A 8 26.56 -10.35 -5.94
CA LEU A 8 25.31 -11.02 -5.62
C LEU A 8 25.23 -12.38 -6.29
N THR A 9 25.09 -13.43 -5.49
CA THR A 9 24.74 -14.75 -6.04
C THR A 9 23.29 -14.75 -6.53
N THR A 10 22.94 -15.65 -7.45
CA THR A 10 21.55 -15.83 -7.93
C THR A 10 20.53 -16.04 -6.80
N ARG A 11 20.98 -16.60 -5.68
CA ARG A 11 20.16 -16.80 -4.46
C ARG A 11 19.82 -15.49 -3.77
N ASP A 12 20.78 -14.57 -3.70
CA ASP A 12 20.60 -13.25 -3.08
C ASP A 12 19.66 -12.38 -3.92
N TRP A 13 19.79 -12.44 -5.25
CA TRP A 13 18.86 -11.80 -6.16
C TRP A 13 17.43 -12.31 -5.96
N LEU A 14 17.25 -13.64 -5.92
CA LEU A 14 15.94 -14.25 -5.68
C LEU A 14 15.37 -13.92 -4.28
N ALA A 15 16.22 -13.70 -3.28
CA ALA A 15 15.78 -13.24 -1.97
C ALA A 15 15.26 -11.79 -2.00
N ILE A 16 15.95 -10.89 -2.74
CA ILE A 16 15.51 -9.50 -2.95
C ILE A 16 14.16 -9.46 -3.70
N GLU A 17 14.04 -10.23 -4.78
CA GLU A 17 12.80 -10.35 -5.58
C GLU A 17 11.60 -10.74 -4.70
N ARG A 18 11.77 -11.78 -3.87
CA ARG A 18 10.73 -12.24 -2.93
C ARG A 18 10.33 -11.17 -1.92
N THR A 19 11.31 -10.40 -1.42
CA THR A 19 11.07 -9.32 -0.47
C THR A 19 10.31 -8.16 -1.12
N LYS A 20 10.64 -7.84 -2.37
CA LYS A 20 9.94 -6.83 -3.17
C LYS A 20 8.50 -7.25 -3.46
N LEU A 21 8.29 -8.48 -3.93
CA LEU A 21 6.95 -9.01 -4.23
C LEU A 21 6.08 -9.07 -2.97
N ALA A 22 6.64 -9.43 -1.82
CA ALA A 22 5.93 -9.38 -0.55
C ALA A 22 5.49 -7.95 -0.16
N ASN A 23 6.35 -6.95 -0.40
CA ASN A 23 6.02 -5.55 -0.14
C ASN A 23 4.94 -5.00 -1.10
N GLU A 24 5.00 -5.36 -2.38
CA GLU A 24 3.96 -5.03 -3.36
C GLU A 24 2.63 -5.68 -3.00
N ARG A 25 2.62 -6.95 -2.56
CA ARG A 25 1.41 -7.61 -2.05
C ARG A 25 0.81 -6.87 -0.85
N THR A 26 1.64 -6.42 0.09
CA THR A 26 1.16 -5.62 1.22
C THR A 26 0.55 -4.30 0.76
N PHE A 27 1.18 -3.60 -0.17
CA PHE A 27 0.62 -2.39 -0.78
C PHE A 27 -0.72 -2.65 -1.47
N LEU A 28 -0.82 -3.72 -2.26
CA LEU A 28 -2.07 -4.11 -2.93
C LEU A 28 -3.18 -4.46 -1.94
N ALA A 29 -2.84 -4.99 -0.75
CA ALA A 29 -3.81 -5.17 0.32
C ALA A 29 -4.35 -3.83 0.85
N TYR A 30 -3.49 -2.84 1.11
CA TYR A 30 -3.92 -1.48 1.48
C TYR A 30 -4.78 -0.84 0.38
N PHE A 31 -4.38 -1.00 -0.88
CA PHE A 31 -5.13 -0.49 -2.02
C PHE A 31 -6.53 -1.11 -2.14
N ARG A 32 -6.64 -2.43 -1.93
CA ARG A 32 -7.94 -3.11 -1.86
C ARG A 32 -8.82 -2.55 -0.75
N THR A 33 -8.28 -2.42 0.46
CA THR A 33 -9.04 -1.87 1.59
C THR A 33 -9.50 -0.44 1.31
N PHE A 34 -8.64 0.39 0.71
CA PHE A 34 -8.99 1.73 0.24
C PHE A 34 -10.18 1.71 -0.73
N LEU A 35 -10.14 0.89 -1.78
CA LEU A 35 -11.21 0.83 -2.78
C LEU A 35 -12.55 0.37 -2.19
N VAL A 36 -12.52 -0.64 -1.31
CA VAL A 36 -13.74 -1.14 -0.66
C VAL A 36 -14.36 -0.05 0.20
N ILE A 37 -13.56 0.60 1.06
CA ILE A 37 -14.05 1.66 1.96
C ILE A 37 -14.57 2.87 1.16
N LEU A 38 -13.82 3.30 0.14
CA LEU A 38 -14.21 4.41 -0.72
C LEU A 38 -15.52 4.10 -1.46
N GLY A 39 -15.60 2.90 -2.06
CA GLY A 39 -16.80 2.43 -2.75
C GLY A 39 -18.01 2.40 -1.83
N THR A 40 -17.87 1.80 -0.63
CA THR A 40 -18.93 1.78 0.38
C THR A 40 -19.35 3.19 0.80
N GLY A 41 -18.41 4.10 1.06
CA GLY A 41 -18.72 5.49 1.40
C GLY A 41 -19.49 6.21 0.30
N ILE A 42 -19.09 6.05 -0.97
CA ILE A 42 -19.80 6.62 -2.13
C ILE A 42 -21.19 6.00 -2.28
N THR A 43 -21.33 4.69 -2.09
CA THR A 43 -22.62 3.99 -2.16
C THR A 43 -23.59 4.49 -1.10
N ILE A 44 -23.12 4.71 0.14
CA ILE A 44 -23.95 5.25 1.22
C ILE A 44 -24.45 6.65 0.88
N LEU A 45 -23.57 7.54 0.38
CA LEU A 45 -23.97 8.91 0.02
C LEU A 45 -24.93 8.99 -1.18
N LYS A 46 -25.02 7.95 -2.01
CA LYS A 46 -25.82 7.98 -3.24
C LYS A 46 -27.20 7.33 -3.09
N ILE A 47 -27.43 6.56 -2.03
CA ILE A 47 -28.68 5.82 -1.83
C ILE A 47 -29.54 6.57 -0.80
N GLU A 48 -30.71 7.04 -1.23
CA GLU A 48 -31.68 7.77 -0.40
C GLU A 48 -32.19 6.96 0.81
N LEU A 49 -32.12 5.63 0.77
CA LEU A 49 -32.45 4.77 1.92
C LEU A 49 -31.46 4.90 3.10
N PHE A 50 -30.34 5.61 2.91
CA PHE A 50 -29.27 5.74 3.90
C PHE A 50 -29.04 7.20 4.34
N GLU A 51 -30.05 8.07 4.29
CA GLU A 51 -29.95 9.47 4.75
C GLU A 51 -29.37 9.60 6.16
N ASP A 52 -29.79 8.76 7.11
CA ASP A 52 -29.25 8.75 8.49
C ASP A 52 -27.75 8.37 8.56
N LEU A 53 -27.23 7.71 7.52
CA LEU A 53 -25.85 7.23 7.44
C LEU A 53 -24.95 8.17 6.63
N GLU A 54 -25.44 9.30 6.13
CA GLU A 54 -24.67 10.22 5.29
C GLU A 54 -23.35 10.65 5.97
N THR A 55 -23.42 10.92 7.28
CA THR A 55 -22.23 11.25 8.11
C THR A 55 -21.19 10.12 8.08
N PHE A 56 -21.61 8.86 8.12
CA PHE A 56 -20.71 7.72 8.02
C PHE A 56 -20.09 7.60 6.63
N GLY A 57 -20.86 7.90 5.57
CA GLY A 57 -20.37 7.96 4.19
C GLY A 57 -19.23 8.97 4.04
N VAL A 58 -19.40 10.18 4.58
CA VAL A 58 -18.35 11.23 4.58
C VAL A 58 -17.11 10.78 5.35
N VAL A 59 -17.28 10.18 6.54
CA VAL A 59 -16.15 9.66 7.34
C VAL A 59 -15.39 8.57 6.60
N LEU A 60 -16.09 7.62 5.96
CA LEU A 60 -15.47 6.55 5.18
C LEU A 60 -14.65 7.12 4.01
N ILE A 61 -15.21 8.06 3.27
CA ILE A 61 -14.50 8.74 2.17
C ILE A 61 -13.28 9.51 2.69
N GLY A 62 -13.36 10.13 3.87
CA GLY A 62 -12.24 10.83 4.51
C GLY A 62 -11.13 9.90 4.99
N ILE A 63 -11.45 8.73 5.53
CA ILE A 63 -10.48 7.74 6.03
C ILE A 63 -9.82 6.96 4.88
N ALA A 64 -10.54 6.72 3.77
CA ALA A 64 -10.02 6.01 2.61
C ALA A 64 -8.64 6.52 2.13
N PRO A 65 -8.43 7.83 1.83
CA PRO A 65 -7.13 8.34 1.40
C PRO A 65 -6.05 8.19 2.49
N ILE A 66 -6.41 8.23 3.78
CA ILE A 66 -5.45 8.00 4.88
C ILE A 66 -4.87 6.58 4.79
N ILE A 67 -5.73 5.57 4.57
CA ILE A 67 -5.30 4.16 4.41
C ILE A 67 -4.39 4.01 3.19
N LEU A 68 -4.75 4.67 2.07
CA LEU A 68 -3.93 4.65 0.87
C LEU A 68 -2.56 5.31 1.08
N LEU A 69 -2.52 6.47 1.75
CA LEU A 69 -1.28 7.18 2.07
C LEU A 69 -0.36 6.34 2.96
N ILE A 70 -0.90 5.64 3.97
CA ILE A 70 -0.15 4.70 4.80
C ILE A 70 0.45 3.58 3.95
N GLY A 71 -0.34 3.00 3.04
CA GLY A 71 0.11 1.96 2.11
C GLY A 71 1.25 2.44 1.20
N ILE A 72 1.10 3.63 0.62
CA ILE A 72 2.13 4.28 -0.21
C ILE A 72 3.40 4.52 0.60
N PHE A 73 3.29 5.17 1.76
CA PHE A 73 4.44 5.47 2.62
C PHE A 73 5.22 4.20 2.99
N ARG A 74 4.52 3.12 3.34
CA ARG A 74 5.12 1.82 3.65
C ARG A 74 5.87 1.23 2.44
N LEU A 75 5.26 1.29 1.25
CA LEU A 75 5.87 0.79 0.02
C LEU A 75 7.18 1.55 -0.29
N PHE A 76 7.15 2.88 -0.20
CA PHE A 76 8.32 3.73 -0.43
C PHE A 76 9.42 3.52 0.63
N ARG A 77 9.06 3.39 1.92
CA ARG A 77 10.04 3.16 3.00
C ARG A 77 10.85 1.89 2.76
N VAL A 78 10.20 0.78 2.42
CA VAL A 78 10.87 -0.50 2.15
C VAL A 78 11.71 -0.41 0.86
N LYS A 79 11.17 0.22 -0.19
CA LYS A 79 11.91 0.45 -1.45
C LYS A 79 13.17 1.31 -1.24
N ASN A 80 13.13 2.27 -0.31
CA ASN A 80 14.27 3.11 0.01
C ASN A 80 15.31 2.39 0.87
N THR A 81 14.89 1.54 1.81
CA THR A 81 15.80 0.69 2.60
C THR A 81 16.63 -0.24 1.71
N ILE A 82 16.01 -0.85 0.70
CA ILE A 82 16.69 -1.75 -0.25
C ILE A 82 17.71 -0.96 -1.09
N ARG A 83 17.33 0.21 -1.63
CA ARG A 83 18.26 1.07 -2.39
C ARG A 83 19.47 1.53 -1.56
N LYS A 84 19.26 1.87 -0.28
CA LYS A 84 20.34 2.35 0.59
C LYS A 84 21.36 1.25 0.95
N HIS A 85 20.92 -0.01 1.07
CA HIS A 85 21.80 -1.13 1.39
C HIS A 85 22.55 -1.69 0.18
N TYR A 86 21.96 -1.60 -1.02
CA TYR A 86 22.50 -2.26 -2.20
C TYR A 86 23.25 -1.37 -3.19
N LYS A 87 23.38 -0.05 -2.97
CA LYS A 87 24.00 0.92 -3.92
C LYS A 87 23.77 0.48 -5.38
N LEU A 88 22.49 0.31 -5.73
CA LEU A 88 22.05 0.23 -7.12
C LEU A 88 22.01 1.64 -7.70
#